data_AF-A0A964N5C5-F1
#
_entry.id   AF-A0A964N5C5-F1
#
_cell.length_a   1.000
_cell.length_b   1.000
_cell.length_c   1.000
_cell.angle_alpha   90.00
_cell.angle_beta   90.00
_cell.angle_gamma   90.00
#
_symmetry.space_group_name_H-M   'P 1'
#
loop_
_entity.id
_entity.type
_entity.pdbx_description
1 polymer ?
#
loop_
_entity_poly.entity_id
_entity_poly.type
_entity_poly.pdbx_seq_one_letter_code
_entity_poly.pdbx_strand_id
1 'polypeptide(L)'
;MSEHDTPEATALERTAEWRMRLTDADAADTASLAAARHLQKLARELRAMPDNAELEQYRCLCHWLSSSDGITDLAQATHRYNTTIGFGEWPETALDYMRVLNRFAHQLIDG
;
A
#
# COMPACT_ATOMS: atom_id res chain seq x y z
N MET A 1 0.58 -10.00 -17.24
CA MET A 1 0.18 -8.99 -16.26
C MET A 1 -1.17 -8.47 -16.70
N SER A 2 -2.20 -8.53 -15.85
CA SER A 2 -3.52 -8.01 -16.21
C SER A 2 -3.46 -6.48 -16.34
N GLU A 3 -4.27 -5.90 -17.20
CA GLU A 3 -4.33 -4.45 -17.47
C GLU A 3 -4.69 -3.61 -16.22
N HIS A 4 -5.15 -4.25 -15.15
CA HIS A 4 -5.53 -3.64 -13.86
C HIS A 4 -4.49 -3.86 -12.75
N ASP A 5 -3.32 -4.41 -13.05
CA ASP A 5 -2.31 -4.69 -12.03
C ASP A 5 -1.55 -3.42 -11.65
N THR A 6 -1.85 -2.86 -10.47
CA THR A 6 -1.24 -1.62 -10.00
C THR A 6 -0.01 -1.89 -9.13
N PRO A 7 1.03 -1.03 -9.17
CA PRO A 7 2.19 -1.16 -8.27
C PRO A 7 1.79 -1.19 -6.79
N GLU A 8 0.75 -0.44 -6.42
CA GLU A 8 0.23 -0.35 -5.07
C GLU A 8 -0.40 -1.67 -4.61
N ALA A 9 -1.23 -2.30 -5.46
CA ALA A 9 -1.80 -3.61 -5.19
C ALA A 9 -0.69 -4.68 -5.07
N THR A 10 0.32 -4.62 -5.94
CA THR A 10 1.48 -5.53 -5.90
C THR A 10 2.28 -5.35 -4.61
N ALA A 11 2.48 -4.12 -4.15
CA ALA A 11 3.19 -3.84 -2.91
C ALA A 11 2.46 -4.42 -1.69
N LEU A 12 1.14 -4.29 -1.62
CA LEU A 12 0.31 -4.87 -0.56
C LEU A 12 0.41 -6.40 -0.54
N GLU A 13 0.37 -7.04 -1.71
CA GLU A 13 0.49 -8.51 -1.81
C GLU A 13 1.87 -9.01 -1.40
N ARG A 14 2.95 -8.33 -1.79
CA ARG A 14 4.30 -8.68 -1.33
C ARG A 14 4.41 -8.59 0.19
N THR A 15 3.81 -7.56 0.80
CA THR A 15 3.76 -7.45 2.26
C THR A 15 2.90 -8.56 2.88
N ALA A 16 1.77 -8.92 2.26
CA ALA A 16 0.92 -10.02 2.71
C ALA A 16 1.64 -11.36 2.65
N GLU A 17 2.34 -11.65 1.56
CA GLU A 17 3.16 -12.86 1.39
C GLU A 17 4.26 -12.94 2.45
N TRP A 18 4.96 -11.83 2.71
CA TRP A 18 5.95 -11.79 3.77
C TRP A 18 5.34 -12.10 5.14
N ARG A 19 4.16 -11.55 5.45
CA ARG A 19 3.42 -11.87 6.69
C ARG A 19 3.00 -13.34 6.76
N MET A 20 2.55 -13.93 5.65
CA MET A 20 2.21 -15.36 5.61
C MET A 20 3.43 -16.24 5.91
N ARG A 21 4.61 -15.89 5.40
CA ARG A 21 5.85 -16.61 5.74
C ARG A 21 6.20 -16.54 7.22
N LEU A 22 5.82 -15.47 7.94
CA LEU A 22 5.98 -15.40 9.39
C LEU A 22 5.04 -16.39 10.09
N THR A 23 3.78 -16.49 9.64
CA THR A 23 2.82 -17.48 10.15
C THR A 23 3.24 -18.92 9.82
N ASP A 24 3.88 -19.16 8.68
CA ASP A 24 4.44 -20.47 8.35
C ASP A 24 5.59 -20.85 9.30
N ALA A 25 6.34 -19.86 9.79
CA ALA A 25 7.41 -20.05 10.77
C ALA A 25 6.89 -20.17 12.21
N ASP A 26 5.79 -19.49 12.53
CA ASP A 26 5.08 -19.55 13.82
C ASP A 26 3.56 -19.56 13.61
N ALA A 27 2.98 -20.75 13.70
CA ALA A 27 1.53 -20.93 13.53
C ALA A 27 0.69 -20.24 14.62
N ALA A 28 1.30 -19.82 15.74
CA ALA A 28 0.62 -19.04 16.77
C ALA A 28 0.52 -17.54 16.40
N ASP A 29 1.25 -17.06 15.38
CA ASP A 29 1.19 -15.69 14.90
C ASP A 29 -0.06 -15.43 14.05
N THR A 30 -1.19 -15.46 14.74
CA THR A 30 -2.52 -15.16 14.20
C THR A 30 -2.66 -13.69 13.80
N ALA A 31 -1.86 -12.80 14.38
CA ALA A 31 -1.85 -11.37 14.03
C ALA A 31 -1.28 -11.14 12.64
N SER A 32 -0.15 -11.77 12.29
CA SER A 32 0.41 -11.72 10.93
C SER A 32 -0.54 -12.32 9.90
N LEU A 33 -1.26 -13.40 10.24
CA LEU A 33 -2.27 -13.97 9.35
C LEU A 33 -3.45 -13.00 9.11
N ALA A 34 -3.94 -12.34 10.16
CA ALA A 34 -5.01 -11.35 10.04
C ALA A 34 -4.56 -10.15 9.19
N ALA A 35 -3.35 -9.64 9.43
CA ALA A 35 -2.75 -8.57 8.65
C ALA A 35 -2.60 -8.95 7.17
N ALA A 36 -2.10 -10.17 6.89
CA ALA A 36 -1.94 -10.66 5.52
C ALA A 36 -3.28 -10.71 4.76
N ARG A 37 -4.34 -11.22 5.41
CA ARG A 37 -5.69 -11.27 4.83
C ARG A 37 -6.24 -9.87 4.56
N HIS A 38 -5.99 -8.93 5.46
CA HIS A 38 -6.40 -7.54 5.29
C HIS A 38 -5.68 -6.87 4.11
N LEU A 39 -4.37 -7.04 4.01
CA LEU A 39 -3.57 -6.56 2.87
C LEU A 39 -4.07 -7.15 1.53
N GLN A 40 -4.39 -8.44 1.49
CA GLN A 40 -4.97 -9.08 0.31
C GLN A 40 -6.38 -8.56 -0.04
N LYS A 41 -7.19 -8.20 0.96
CA LYS A 41 -8.49 -7.52 0.73
C LYS A 41 -8.26 -6.18 0.04
N LEU A 42 -7.38 -5.34 0.60
CA LEU A 42 -7.08 -4.02 0.04
C LEU A 42 -6.52 -4.11 -1.39
N ALA A 43 -5.61 -5.06 -1.66
CA ALA A 43 -5.07 -5.27 -3.00
C ALA A 43 -6.16 -5.66 -4.01
N ARG A 44 -7.10 -6.53 -3.63
CA ARG A 44 -8.24 -6.89 -4.49
C ARG A 44 -9.16 -5.71 -4.74
N GLU A 45 -9.45 -4.92 -3.71
CA GLU A 45 -10.28 -3.72 -3.85
C GLU A 45 -9.63 -2.69 -4.77
N LEU A 46 -8.32 -2.45 -4.66
CA LEU A 46 -7.59 -1.55 -5.57
C LEU A 46 -7.72 -2.00 -7.04
N ARG A 47 -7.54 -3.30 -7.31
CA ARG A 47 -7.70 -3.83 -8.67
C ARG A 47 -9.14 -3.74 -9.21
N ALA A 48 -10.12 -3.73 -8.31
CA ALA A 48 -11.52 -3.55 -8.68
C ALA A 48 -11.88 -2.08 -8.97
N MET A 49 -10.95 -1.13 -8.77
CA MET A 49 -11.17 0.30 -8.94
C MET A 49 -10.08 0.97 -9.79
N PRO A 50 -9.89 0.57 -11.06
CA PRO A 50 -8.79 1.06 -11.89
C PRO A 50 -8.87 2.56 -12.23
N ASP A 51 -10.09 3.10 -12.30
CA ASP A 51 -10.38 4.51 -12.66
C ASP A 51 -10.69 5.37 -11.41
N ASN A 52 -10.13 5.00 -10.26
CA ASN A 52 -10.35 5.75 -9.03
C ASN A 52 -9.54 7.05 -9.01
N ALA A 53 -10.20 8.17 -8.69
CA ALA A 53 -9.57 9.49 -8.65
C ALA A 53 -8.40 9.59 -7.66
N GLU A 54 -8.45 8.91 -6.51
CA GLU A 54 -7.32 8.91 -5.55
C GLU A 54 -6.12 8.16 -6.11
N LEU A 55 -6.34 7.07 -6.86
CA LEU A 55 -5.27 6.32 -7.51
C LEU A 55 -4.64 7.11 -8.65
N GLU A 56 -5.45 7.78 -9.47
CA GLU A 56 -4.95 8.67 -10.52
C GLU A 56 -4.15 9.83 -9.92
N GLN A 57 -4.68 10.48 -8.88
CA GLN A 57 -3.97 11.53 -8.16
C GLN A 57 -2.63 11.04 -7.63
N TYR A 58 -2.59 9.88 -6.98
CA TYR A 58 -1.35 9.32 -6.45
C TYR A 58 -0.31 9.10 -7.55
N ARG A 59 -0.73 8.58 -8.70
CA ARG A 59 0.15 8.38 -9.86
C ARG A 59 0.71 9.70 -10.39
N CYS A 60 -0.11 10.75 -10.48
CA CYS A 60 0.36 12.08 -10.86
C CYS A 60 1.40 12.63 -9.86
N LEU A 61 1.17 12.47 -8.56
CA LEU A 61 2.11 12.91 -7.52
C LEU A 61 3.42 12.10 -7.57
N CYS A 62 3.35 10.78 -7.75
CA CYS A 62 4.52 9.93 -7.96
C CYS A 62 5.33 10.36 -9.18
N HIS A 63 4.67 10.69 -10.30
CA HIS A 63 5.35 11.20 -11.48
C HIS A 63 6.07 12.51 -11.18
N TRP A 64 5.41 13.45 -10.48
CA TRP A 64 6.04 14.70 -10.11
C TRP A 64 7.27 14.49 -9.19
N LEU A 65 7.11 13.70 -8.12
CA LEU A 65 8.18 13.38 -7.17
C LEU A 65 9.35 12.61 -7.80
N SER A 66 9.10 11.86 -8.89
CA SER A 66 10.17 11.18 -9.63
C SER A 66 11.14 12.14 -10.31
N SER A 67 10.69 13.37 -10.59
CA SER A 67 11.52 14.41 -11.21
C SER A 67 12.23 15.32 -10.21
N SER A 68 11.90 15.22 -8.92
CA SER A 68 12.44 16.05 -7.84
C SER A 68 13.20 15.25 -6.76
N ASP A 69 13.63 14.02 -7.07
CA ASP A 69 14.28 13.04 -6.17
C ASP A 69 13.46 12.57 -4.94
N GLY A 70 12.29 13.16 -4.66
CA GLY A 70 11.42 12.82 -3.53
C GLY A 70 10.72 11.45 -3.64
N ILE A 71 10.82 10.78 -4.79
CA ILE A 71 10.21 9.46 -5.02
C ILE A 71 10.80 8.37 -4.10
N THR A 72 12.07 8.49 -3.74
CA THR A 72 12.73 7.53 -2.83
C THR A 72 12.14 7.62 -1.42
N ASP A 73 11.93 8.85 -0.93
CA ASP A 73 11.35 9.10 0.38
C ASP A 73 9.89 8.66 0.43
N LEU A 74 9.12 8.90 -0.64
CA LEU A 74 7.75 8.40 -0.77
C LEU A 74 7.69 6.88 -0.75
N ALA A 75 8.60 6.21 -1.48
CA ALA A 75 8.67 4.76 -1.50
C ALA A 75 8.99 4.20 -0.11
N GLN A 76 9.90 4.84 0.64
CA GLN A 76 10.21 4.44 2.02
C GLN A 76 9.02 4.65 2.97
N ALA A 77 8.34 5.80 2.88
CA ALA A 77 7.15 6.09 3.69
C ALA A 77 6.03 5.09 3.42
N THR A 78 5.77 4.80 2.14
CA THR A 78 4.77 3.82 1.70
C THR A 78 5.11 2.42 2.19
N HIS A 79 6.37 1.99 2.05
CA HIS A 79 6.82 0.70 2.55
C HIS A 79 6.63 0.59 4.07
N ARG A 80 7.04 1.60 4.83
CA ARG A 80 6.85 1.64 6.29
C ARG A 80 5.37 1.51 6.65
N TYR A 81 4.51 2.29 6.02
CA TYR A 81 3.06 2.21 6.27
C TYR A 81 2.49 0.83 5.94
N ASN A 82 2.84 0.23 4.80
CA ASN A 82 2.38 -1.13 4.47
C ASN A 82 2.77 -2.14 5.55
N THR A 83 3.96 -2.01 6.16
CA THR A 83 4.40 -2.92 7.23
C THR A 83 3.66 -2.72 8.56
N THR A 84 3.09 -1.55 8.83
CA THR A 84 2.31 -1.28 10.05
C THR A 84 0.84 -1.66 9.92
N ILE A 85 0.34 -1.92 8.70
CA ILE A 85 -1.02 -2.42 8.48
C ILE A 85 -1.20 -3.75 9.22
N GLY A 86 -2.23 -3.82 10.04
CA GLY A 86 -2.53 -4.96 10.91
C GLY A 86 -1.86 -4.90 12.30
N PHE A 87 -0.98 -3.93 12.54
CA PHE A 87 -0.17 -3.78 13.76
C PHE A 87 -0.22 -2.34 14.32
N GLY A 88 -1.31 -1.64 14.06
CA GLY A 88 -1.55 -0.27 14.50
C GLY A 88 -2.40 0.50 13.49
N GLU A 89 -2.14 0.26 12.20
CA GLU A 89 -2.88 0.85 11.10
C GLU A 89 -3.89 -0.15 10.53
N TRP A 90 -5.13 0.30 10.29
CA TRP A 90 -6.21 -0.53 9.75
C TRP A 90 -7.07 0.27 8.78
N PRO A 91 -6.57 0.62 7.58
CA PRO A 91 -7.41 1.25 6.57
C PRO A 91 -8.57 0.31 6.23
N GLU A 92 -9.81 0.75 6.40
CA GLU A 92 -10.99 -0.12 6.23
C GLU A 92 -11.20 -0.50 4.77
N THR A 93 -10.88 0.44 3.86
CA THR A 93 -11.04 0.31 2.43
C THR A 93 -9.75 0.63 1.67
N ALA A 94 -9.66 0.16 0.43
CA ALA A 94 -8.62 0.59 -0.50
C ALA A 94 -8.61 2.12 -0.71
N LEU A 95 -9.74 2.80 -0.58
CA LEU A 95 -9.80 4.26 -0.66
C LEU A 95 -9.10 4.93 0.53
N ASP A 96 -9.32 4.41 1.74
CA ASP A 96 -8.64 4.92 2.93
C ASP A 96 -7.13 4.71 2.83
N TYR A 97 -6.72 3.56 2.31
CA TYR A 97 -5.33 3.28 1.98
C TYR A 97 -4.75 4.32 1.01
N MET A 98 -5.43 4.60 -0.12
CA MET A 98 -4.95 5.58 -1.10
C MET A 98 -4.87 6.99 -0.53
N ARG A 99 -5.82 7.41 0.31
CA ARG A 99 -5.79 8.71 0.97
C ARG A 99 -4.56 8.87 1.86
N VAL A 100 -4.12 7.81 2.54
CA VAL A 100 -2.87 7.83 3.30
C VAL A 100 -1.67 8.03 2.39
N LEU A 101 -1.62 7.32 1.26
CA LEU A 101 -0.51 7.46 0.30
C LEU A 101 -0.47 8.86 -0.34
N ASN A 102 -1.62 9.39 -0.75
CA ASN A 102 -1.73 10.76 -1.26
C ASN A 102 -1.25 11.78 -0.23
N ARG A 103 -1.61 11.60 1.05
CA ARG A 103 -1.12 12.46 2.12
C ARG A 103 0.41 12.41 2.27
N PHE A 104 1.04 11.25 2.18
CA PHE A 104 2.51 11.18 2.21
C PHE A 104 3.14 11.90 1.03
N ALA A 105 2.58 11.74 -0.17
CA ALA A 105 3.07 12.42 -1.35
C ALA A 105 2.94 13.96 -1.23
N HIS A 106 1.80 14.46 -0.76
CA HIS A 106 1.61 15.90 -0.52
C HIS A 106 2.57 16.44 0.55
N GLN A 107 2.81 15.72 1.64
CA GLN A 107 3.77 16.13 2.66
C GLN A 107 5.19 16.33 2.13
N LEU A 108 5.58 15.57 1.11
CA LEU A 108 6.89 15.70 0.45
C LEU A 108 6.94 16.81 -0.61
N ILE A 109 5.78 17.27 -1.08
CA ILE A 109 5.66 18.36 -2.05
C ILE A 109 5.57 19.71 -1.34
N ASP A 110 4.83 19.76 -0.23
CA ASP A 110 4.54 20.99 0.52
C ASP A 110 5.60 21.32 1.58
N GLY A 111 6.47 20.35 1.92
CA GLY A 111 7.53 20.47 2.93
C GLY A 111 8.85 20.95 2.35
#